data_AF-A0A547NBM6-F1
#
_entry.id   AF-A0A547NBM6-F1
#
_cell.length_a   1.000
_cell.length_b   1.000
_cell.length_c   1.000
_cell.angle_alpha   90.00
_cell.angle_beta   90.00
_cell.angle_gamma   90.00
#
_symmetry.space_group_name_H-M   'P 1'
#
loop_
_entity.id
_entity.type
_entity.pdbx_description
1 polymer ?
#
loop_
_entity_poly.entity_id
_entity_poly.type
_entity_poly.pdbx_seq_one_letter_code
_entity_poly.pdbx_strand_id
1 'polypeptide(L)'
;MNLSTPEKSGAASLEAIARNGSLLRRIAVRIPTYLKDMRENPAWLPMFMLARTMPARKLHWLGAKAARPAQSAGATMFEGVELKSIVETLRSDGLFSGLVLPQAIHEEIASFAQSTPCFGNFDRRLEFMPGDHAEAEKRFGRSLLSGHYFERILGCKAALAIQDDPLLLDIAQHYLGGQAKLITTRVWWSFPTGEASDADKNLASLGKYHFDLDDWRMLKFFFYLKPCDTGTGPHVYVRGSHNRRSLKHQLTLLVGHPAEEVLKVYGDDSPITLTGDAGLGFVEDPFGFHMGTVPSRTPRLMMEVGFGVSPPSRRRFHGEPVIR
;
A
#
# COMPACT_ATOMS: atom_id res chain seq x y z
N MET A 1 -12.35 17.89 52.42
CA MET A 1 -13.43 17.44 51.51
C MET A 1 -12.79 17.23 50.15
N ASN A 2 -12.40 15.98 49.87
CA ASN A 2 -11.84 15.55 48.60
C ASN A 2 -13.00 15.17 47.68
N LEU A 3 -13.18 15.89 46.58
CA LEU A 3 -14.09 15.50 45.51
C LEU A 3 -13.30 14.67 44.49
N SER A 4 -13.46 13.36 44.61
CA SER A 4 -13.09 12.35 43.63
C SER A 4 -13.84 12.57 42.31
N THR A 5 -13.12 12.81 41.22
CA THR A 5 -13.65 12.73 39.86
C THR A 5 -13.86 11.27 39.44
N PRO A 6 -14.92 10.93 38.69
CA PRO A 6 -15.30 9.55 38.42
C PRO A 6 -14.34 8.87 37.43
N GLU A 7 -14.16 7.58 37.67
CA GLU A 7 -13.23 6.68 37.02
C GLU A 7 -13.40 6.55 35.51
N LYS A 8 -12.24 6.48 34.85
CA LYS A 8 -12.01 5.88 33.54
C LYS A 8 -12.59 4.46 33.49
N SER A 9 -13.77 4.25 32.93
CA SER A 9 -14.21 2.91 32.54
C SER A 9 -15.13 2.99 31.32
N GLY A 10 -14.73 2.34 30.23
CA GLY A 10 -15.51 2.25 28.99
C GLY A 10 -14.68 2.23 27.70
N ALA A 11 -13.50 2.86 27.72
CA ALA A 11 -12.54 2.87 26.60
C ALA A 11 -11.34 1.94 26.87
N ALA A 12 -11.59 0.72 27.35
CA ALA A 12 -10.66 -0.37 27.04
C ALA A 12 -10.73 -0.54 25.52
N SER A 13 -9.82 0.13 24.80
CA SER A 13 -10.04 0.54 23.42
C SER A 13 -10.33 -0.67 22.51
N LEU A 14 -11.19 -0.48 21.52
CA LEU A 14 -11.39 -1.44 20.41
C LEU A 14 -10.04 -1.92 19.83
N GLU A 15 -8.99 -1.11 19.99
CA GLU A 15 -7.61 -1.40 19.60
C GLU A 15 -6.94 -2.43 20.52
N ALA A 16 -7.18 -2.41 21.85
CA ALA A 16 -6.72 -3.46 22.76
C ALA A 16 -7.36 -4.83 22.43
N ILE A 17 -8.64 -4.81 22.01
CA ILE A 17 -9.38 -5.99 21.58
C ILE A 17 -8.90 -6.49 20.21
N ALA A 18 -8.52 -5.59 19.29
CA ALA A 18 -7.87 -5.93 18.02
C ALA A 18 -6.44 -6.47 18.20
N ARG A 19 -5.76 -6.09 19.30
CA ARG A 19 -4.39 -6.50 19.67
C ARG A 19 -4.33 -7.88 20.32
N ASN A 20 -5.12 -8.12 21.37
CA ASN A 20 -4.98 -9.32 22.24
C ASN A 20 -6.27 -10.16 22.35
N GLY A 21 -7.32 -9.77 21.63
CA GLY A 21 -8.57 -10.53 21.62
C GLY A 21 -8.42 -11.86 20.90
N SER A 22 -9.26 -12.83 21.27
CA SER A 22 -9.43 -14.05 20.49
C SER A 22 -9.72 -13.73 19.02
N LEU A 23 -9.45 -14.69 18.12
CA LEU A 23 -9.71 -14.56 16.68
C LEU A 23 -11.08 -13.92 16.37
N LEU A 24 -12.11 -14.33 17.11
CA LEU A 24 -13.48 -13.81 17.00
C LEU A 24 -13.59 -12.32 17.36
N ARG A 25 -12.90 -11.87 18.40
CA ARG A 25 -12.90 -10.46 18.83
C ARG A 25 -12.18 -9.56 17.81
N ARG A 26 -11.07 -10.02 17.22
CA ARG A 26 -10.34 -9.28 16.18
C ARG A 26 -11.17 -9.12 14.90
N ILE A 27 -11.95 -10.15 14.55
CA ILE A 27 -12.92 -10.09 13.43
C ILE A 27 -14.09 -9.16 13.78
N ALA A 28 -14.63 -9.24 15.01
CA ALA A 28 -15.78 -8.46 15.44
C ALA A 28 -15.57 -6.94 15.36
N VAL A 29 -14.37 -6.45 15.71
CA VAL A 29 -14.02 -5.02 15.64
C VAL A 29 -14.11 -4.47 14.20
N ARG A 30 -14.00 -5.33 13.18
CA ARG A 30 -14.06 -4.91 11.76
C ARG A 30 -15.45 -5.02 11.14
N ILE A 31 -16.41 -5.66 11.81
CA ILE A 31 -17.78 -5.84 11.31
C ILE A 31 -18.43 -4.49 10.92
N PRO A 32 -18.33 -3.40 11.71
CA PRO A 32 -18.91 -2.12 11.31
C PRO A 32 -18.34 -1.58 9.99
N THR A 33 -17.03 -1.74 9.76
CA THR A 33 -16.37 -1.36 8.51
C THR A 33 -16.88 -2.21 7.35
N TYR A 34 -16.95 -3.54 7.52
CA TYR A 34 -17.45 -4.45 6.48
C TYR A 34 -18.92 -4.20 6.12
N LEU A 35 -19.76 -3.90 7.12
CA LEU A 35 -21.18 -3.55 6.88
C LEU A 35 -21.31 -2.25 6.10
N LYS A 36 -20.45 -1.26 6.36
CA LYS A 36 -20.41 -0.02 5.60
C LYS A 36 -19.96 -0.26 4.16
N ASP A 37 -18.90 -1.03 3.97
CA ASP A 37 -18.36 -1.37 2.63
C ASP A 37 -19.39 -2.13 1.79
N MET A 38 -20.11 -3.08 2.38
CA MET A 38 -21.17 -3.82 1.71
C MET A 38 -22.37 -2.93 1.31
N ARG A 39 -22.74 -1.95 2.14
CA ARG A 39 -23.84 -1.01 1.81
C ARG A 39 -23.48 -0.10 0.64
N GLU A 40 -22.23 0.34 0.56
CA GLU A 40 -21.76 1.27 -0.48
C GLU A 40 -21.41 0.55 -1.79
N ASN A 41 -20.83 -0.65 -1.70
CA ASN A 41 -20.49 -1.50 -2.82
C ASN A 41 -20.85 -2.97 -2.51
N PRO A 42 -22.06 -3.44 -2.84
CA PRO A 42 -22.46 -4.82 -2.60
C PRO A 42 -21.55 -5.86 -3.25
N ALA A 43 -20.87 -5.52 -4.34
CA ALA A 43 -19.90 -6.40 -5.01
C ALA A 43 -18.59 -6.57 -4.22
N TRP A 44 -18.33 -5.72 -3.22
CA TRP A 44 -17.16 -5.84 -2.36
C TRP A 44 -17.16 -7.13 -1.53
N LEU A 45 -18.31 -7.56 -0.98
CA LEU A 45 -18.34 -8.74 -0.12
C LEU A 45 -18.01 -10.04 -0.89
N PRO A 46 -18.60 -10.32 -2.08
CA PRO A 46 -18.18 -11.44 -2.91
C PRO A 46 -16.70 -11.37 -3.27
N MET A 47 -16.17 -10.20 -3.64
CA MET A 47 -14.75 -10.00 -3.92
C MET A 47 -13.92 -10.35 -2.68
N PHE A 48 -14.19 -9.72 -1.54
CA PHE A 48 -13.48 -9.91 -0.28
C PHE A 48 -13.47 -11.36 0.16
N MET A 49 -14.57 -12.10 -0.01
CA MET A 49 -14.69 -13.51 0.38
C MET A 49 -13.97 -14.45 -0.58
N LEU A 50 -14.09 -14.22 -1.89
CA LEU A 50 -13.67 -15.18 -2.91
C LEU A 50 -12.26 -14.90 -3.45
N ALA A 51 -11.89 -13.62 -3.65
CA ALA A 51 -10.61 -13.21 -4.24
C ALA A 51 -9.37 -13.58 -3.40
N ARG A 52 -9.58 -14.08 -2.19
CA ARG A 52 -8.55 -14.62 -1.29
C ARG A 52 -8.08 -16.02 -1.69
N THR A 53 -8.89 -16.71 -2.49
CA THR A 53 -8.65 -18.09 -2.89
C THR A 53 -8.13 -18.16 -4.32
N MET A 54 -7.14 -19.03 -4.56
CA MET A 54 -6.58 -19.24 -5.89
C MET A 54 -7.61 -19.76 -6.90
N PRO A 55 -8.51 -20.72 -6.56
CA PRO A 55 -9.53 -21.18 -7.49
C PRO A 55 -10.46 -20.07 -7.97
N ALA A 56 -10.95 -19.20 -7.06
CA ALA A 56 -11.83 -18.12 -7.46
C ALA A 56 -11.11 -17.04 -8.27
N ARG A 57 -9.85 -16.69 -7.95
CA ARG A 57 -9.05 -15.78 -8.79
C ARG A 57 -8.83 -16.36 -10.18
N LYS A 58 -8.55 -17.67 -10.30
CA LYS A 58 -8.42 -18.37 -11.59
C LYS A 58 -9.74 -18.35 -12.37
N LEU A 59 -10.87 -18.55 -11.71
CA LEU A 59 -12.19 -18.46 -12.33
C LEU A 59 -12.48 -17.04 -12.82
N HIS A 60 -12.15 -16.03 -12.01
CA HIS A 60 -12.30 -14.62 -12.39
C HIS A 60 -11.44 -14.25 -13.64
N TRP A 61 -10.29 -14.90 -13.81
CA TRP A 61 -9.45 -14.75 -15.01
C TRP A 61 -10.12 -15.21 -16.31
N LEU A 62 -11.12 -16.10 -16.27
CA LEU A 62 -11.87 -16.51 -17.48
C LEU A 62 -12.67 -15.36 -18.11
N GLY A 63 -13.02 -14.34 -17.31
CA GLY A 63 -13.70 -13.13 -17.80
C GLY A 63 -12.74 -12.02 -18.25
N ALA A 64 -11.43 -12.27 -18.27
CA ALA A 64 -10.46 -11.25 -18.61
C ALA A 64 -10.47 -10.90 -20.10
N LYS A 65 -10.57 -9.61 -20.41
CA LYS A 65 -10.31 -9.11 -21.77
C LYS A 65 -8.83 -9.26 -22.11
N ALA A 66 -8.55 -9.54 -23.38
CA ALA A 66 -7.19 -9.49 -23.90
C ALA A 66 -6.61 -8.08 -23.77
N ALA A 67 -5.32 -7.98 -23.44
CA ALA A 67 -4.60 -6.72 -23.47
C ALA A 67 -4.55 -6.18 -24.91
N ARG A 68 -4.64 -4.86 -25.06
CA ARG A 68 -4.41 -4.22 -26.36
C ARG A 68 -2.90 -4.26 -26.66
N PRO A 69 -2.49 -4.15 -27.94
CA PRO A 69 -1.09 -3.94 -28.29
C PRO A 69 -0.52 -2.76 -27.49
N ALA A 70 0.72 -2.93 -27.02
CA ALA A 70 1.42 -1.92 -26.22
C ALA A 70 1.44 -0.57 -26.94
N GLN A 71 1.11 0.49 -26.21
CA GLN A 71 1.08 1.86 -26.72
C GLN A 71 2.35 2.65 -26.36
N SER A 72 3.22 2.07 -25.51
CA SER A 72 4.43 2.70 -24.96
C SER A 72 5.57 2.98 -25.94
N ALA A 73 5.45 2.64 -27.23
CA ALA A 73 6.49 2.85 -28.24
C ALA A 73 6.85 4.35 -28.42
N GLY A 74 7.81 4.83 -27.63
CA GLY A 74 8.43 6.15 -27.71
C GLY A 74 7.88 7.24 -26.76
N ALA A 75 6.90 6.93 -25.90
CA ALA A 75 6.23 7.93 -25.06
C ALA A 75 6.36 7.70 -23.54
N THR A 76 7.13 6.69 -23.12
CA THR A 76 7.37 6.40 -21.70
C THR A 76 8.61 7.13 -21.18
N MET A 77 8.59 7.49 -19.89
CA MET A 77 9.75 8.07 -19.19
C MET A 77 10.76 7.02 -18.69
N PHE A 78 10.45 5.73 -18.79
CA PHE A 78 11.29 4.65 -18.29
C PHE A 78 12.17 4.09 -19.41
N GLU A 79 13.48 4.31 -19.29
CA GLU A 79 14.47 3.85 -20.26
C GLU A 79 14.99 2.44 -19.93
N GLY A 80 15.41 1.69 -20.97
CA GLY A 80 16.13 0.42 -20.79
C GLY A 80 15.29 -0.73 -20.24
N VAL A 81 13.96 -0.63 -20.29
CA VAL A 81 13.04 -1.66 -19.76
C VAL A 81 12.16 -2.24 -20.86
N GLU A 82 11.93 -3.55 -20.79
CA GLU A 82 11.16 -4.31 -21.78
C GLU A 82 9.87 -4.83 -21.16
N LEU A 83 8.71 -4.39 -21.68
CA LEU A 83 7.38 -4.75 -21.19
C LEU A 83 7.22 -6.26 -20.97
N LYS A 84 7.66 -7.06 -21.95
CA LYS A 84 7.55 -8.52 -21.89
C LYS A 84 8.35 -9.09 -20.71
N SER A 85 9.58 -8.61 -20.51
CA SER A 85 10.44 -9.05 -19.40
C SER A 85 9.82 -8.69 -18.05
N ILE A 86 9.31 -7.46 -17.89
CA ILE A 86 8.64 -7.03 -16.66
C ILE A 86 7.45 -7.95 -16.32
N VAL A 87 6.59 -8.22 -17.31
CA VAL A 87 5.40 -9.05 -17.11
C VAL A 87 5.76 -10.50 -16.81
N GLU A 88 6.81 -11.05 -17.43
CA GLU A 88 7.30 -12.39 -17.14
C GLU A 88 7.86 -12.49 -15.71
N THR A 89 8.67 -11.52 -15.28
CA THR A 89 9.17 -11.44 -13.89
C THR A 89 8.01 -11.29 -12.90
N LEU A 90 7.02 -10.45 -13.17
CA LEU A 90 5.83 -10.33 -12.32
C LEU A 90 5.08 -11.66 -12.20
N ARG A 91 4.94 -12.42 -13.30
CA ARG A 91 4.26 -13.72 -13.27
C ARG A 91 5.02 -14.76 -12.44
N SER A 92 6.35 -14.79 -12.51
CA SER A 92 7.17 -15.74 -11.73
C SER A 92 7.30 -15.32 -10.27
N ASP A 93 7.65 -14.06 -10.05
CA ASP A 93 8.19 -13.55 -8.79
C ASP A 93 7.18 -12.69 -8.05
N GLY A 94 6.23 -12.08 -8.76
CA GLY A 94 5.26 -11.13 -8.21
C GLY A 94 5.85 -9.76 -7.94
N LEU A 95 7.10 -9.53 -8.32
CA LEU A 95 7.84 -8.29 -8.11
C LEU A 95 8.80 -8.08 -9.29
N PHE A 96 8.86 -6.86 -9.79
CA PHE A 96 9.92 -6.38 -10.67
C PHE A 96 10.47 -5.06 -10.13
N SER A 97 11.79 -4.91 -10.08
CA SER A 97 12.48 -3.68 -9.67
C SER A 97 13.39 -3.20 -10.78
N GLY A 98 13.51 -1.88 -10.94
CA GLY A 98 14.32 -1.27 -12.01
C GLY A 98 13.59 -0.23 -12.85
N LEU A 99 12.39 0.20 -12.43
CA LEU A 99 11.71 1.34 -13.04
C LEU A 99 12.30 2.63 -12.46
N VAL A 100 13.23 3.28 -13.16
CA VAL A 100 13.91 4.47 -12.67
C VAL A 100 13.22 5.73 -13.21
N LEU A 101 12.74 6.59 -12.32
CA LEU A 101 12.20 7.90 -12.68
C LEU A 101 13.32 8.85 -13.11
N PRO A 102 13.11 9.69 -14.13
CA PRO A 102 14.02 10.80 -14.43
C PRO A 102 14.21 11.74 -13.24
N GLN A 103 15.39 12.33 -13.12
CA GLN A 103 15.76 13.17 -11.98
C GLN A 103 14.76 14.31 -11.74
N ALA A 104 14.41 15.03 -12.81
CA ALA A 104 13.46 16.14 -12.75
C ALA A 104 12.08 15.72 -12.21
N ILE A 105 11.63 14.49 -12.50
CA ILE A 105 10.33 13.99 -12.07
C ILE A 105 10.32 13.73 -10.57
N HIS A 106 11.28 12.94 -10.06
CA HIS A 106 11.27 12.61 -8.64
C HIS A 106 11.63 13.83 -7.76
N GLU A 107 12.46 14.75 -8.24
CA GLU A 107 12.79 16.00 -7.53
C GLU A 107 11.60 16.96 -7.45
N GLU A 108 10.83 17.12 -8.53
CA GLU A 108 9.62 17.96 -8.50
C GLU A 108 8.62 17.44 -7.46
N ILE A 109 8.36 16.14 -7.43
CA ILE A 109 7.44 15.53 -6.47
C ILE A 109 7.99 15.65 -5.05
N ALA A 110 9.29 15.42 -4.86
CA ALA A 110 9.94 15.57 -3.56
C ALA A 110 9.88 17.02 -3.04
N SER A 111 10.03 18.00 -3.93
CA SER A 111 9.90 19.43 -3.61
C SER A 111 8.46 19.77 -3.25
N PHE A 112 7.48 19.34 -4.06
CA PHE A 112 6.06 19.52 -3.79
C PHE A 112 5.68 18.95 -2.41
N ALA A 113 6.15 17.74 -2.10
CA ALA A 113 5.91 17.10 -0.81
C ALA A 113 6.50 17.93 0.33
N GLN A 114 7.73 18.41 0.21
CA GLN A 114 8.38 19.21 1.26
C GLN A 114 7.68 20.55 1.53
N SER A 115 7.11 21.19 0.51
CA SER A 115 6.48 22.51 0.61
C SER A 115 4.96 22.47 0.83
N THR A 116 4.36 21.29 0.94
CA THR A 116 2.90 21.13 1.05
C THR A 116 2.55 20.41 2.36
N PRO A 117 1.56 20.89 3.14
CA PRO A 117 1.15 20.18 4.34
C PRO A 117 0.59 18.80 4.00
N CYS A 118 0.88 17.83 4.85
CA CYS A 118 0.36 16.47 4.77
C CYS A 118 -0.52 16.16 5.99
N PHE A 119 -1.21 15.03 5.96
CA PHE A 119 -2.14 14.61 7.00
C PHE A 119 -1.67 13.35 7.71
N GLY A 120 -1.58 13.43 9.04
CA GLY A 120 -1.05 12.40 9.91
C GLY A 120 -1.93 11.16 10.00
N ASN A 121 -1.35 9.97 9.88
CA ASN A 121 -2.01 8.66 10.13
C ASN A 121 -3.39 8.52 9.44
N PHE A 122 -3.53 9.05 8.22
CA PHE A 122 -4.78 9.11 7.44
C PHE A 122 -5.93 9.93 8.07
N ASP A 123 -5.65 10.78 9.04
CA ASP A 123 -6.62 11.67 9.68
C ASP A 123 -6.46 13.11 9.17
N ARG A 124 -7.47 13.62 8.45
CA ARG A 124 -7.47 14.98 7.89
C ARG A 124 -7.43 16.09 8.93
N ARG A 125 -7.66 15.79 10.21
CA ARG A 125 -7.55 16.74 11.32
C ARG A 125 -6.11 16.91 11.79
N LEU A 126 -5.22 15.97 11.45
CA LEU A 126 -3.82 15.97 11.84
C LEU A 126 -2.95 16.59 10.73
N GLU A 127 -3.24 17.82 10.33
CA GLU A 127 -2.49 18.51 9.28
C GLU A 127 -1.18 19.12 9.81
N PHE A 128 -0.06 18.87 9.13
CA PHE A 128 1.26 19.39 9.50
C PHE A 128 2.22 19.46 8.31
N MET A 129 3.30 20.25 8.48
CA MET A 129 4.39 20.28 7.53
C MET A 129 5.35 19.13 7.81
N PRO A 130 5.82 18.38 6.79
CA PRO A 130 6.71 17.24 7.05
C PRO A 130 8.02 17.63 7.72
N GLY A 131 8.49 18.87 7.52
CA GLY A 131 9.65 19.43 8.22
C GLY A 131 9.43 19.70 9.72
N ASP A 132 8.17 19.89 10.14
CA ASP A 132 7.78 20.20 11.53
C ASP A 132 7.21 18.96 12.24
N HIS A 133 7.61 17.75 11.83
CA HIS A 133 7.04 16.50 12.32
C HIS A 133 7.12 16.36 13.85
N ALA A 134 8.26 16.68 14.45
CA ALA A 134 8.45 16.58 15.89
C ALA A 134 7.58 17.60 16.67
N GLU A 135 7.45 18.82 16.16
CA GLU A 135 6.56 19.85 16.70
C GLU A 135 5.09 19.43 16.56
N ALA A 136 4.74 18.79 15.45
CA ALA A 136 3.39 18.29 15.22
C ALA A 136 3.03 17.18 16.21
N GLU A 137 3.92 16.20 16.45
CA GLU A 137 3.69 15.16 17.47
C GLU A 137 3.47 15.76 18.87
N LYS A 138 4.29 16.74 19.26
CA LYS A 138 4.11 17.48 20.52
C LYS A 138 2.77 18.21 20.58
N ARG A 139 2.40 18.91 19.50
CA ARG A 139 1.16 19.68 19.40
C ARG A 139 -0.08 18.79 19.49
N PHE A 140 -0.06 17.63 18.85
CA PHE A 140 -1.19 16.70 18.85
C PHE A 140 -1.16 15.71 20.02
N GLY A 141 -0.06 15.67 20.79
CA GLY A 141 0.12 14.74 21.91
C GLY A 141 0.08 13.28 21.50
N ARG A 142 0.53 12.94 20.28
CA ARG A 142 0.53 11.57 19.74
C ARG A 142 1.56 11.37 18.64
N SER A 143 1.97 10.12 18.46
CA SER A 143 2.86 9.68 17.38
C SER A 143 2.20 9.80 16.00
N LEU A 144 2.96 10.28 15.02
CA LEU A 144 2.57 10.43 13.61
C LEU A 144 3.50 9.57 12.73
N LEU A 145 3.11 8.33 12.47
CA LEU A 145 3.95 7.38 11.73
C LEU A 145 3.96 7.67 10.23
N SER A 146 2.92 8.35 9.74
CA SER A 146 2.80 8.66 8.31
C SER A 146 2.16 10.02 8.07
N GLY A 147 2.50 10.62 6.92
CA GLY A 147 1.93 11.88 6.44
C GLY A 147 1.47 11.72 5.00
N HIS A 148 0.16 11.82 4.75
CA HIS A 148 -0.45 11.56 3.44
C HIS A 148 -0.91 12.85 2.75
N TYR A 149 -0.78 12.92 1.43
CA TYR A 149 -1.17 14.12 0.66
C TYR A 149 -2.61 14.09 0.14
N PHE A 150 -3.26 12.92 0.10
CA PHE A 150 -4.60 12.74 -0.48
C PHE A 150 -4.72 13.45 -1.85
N GLU A 151 -5.78 14.21 -2.09
CA GLU A 151 -6.02 14.96 -3.33
C GLU A 151 -4.96 16.03 -3.64
N ARG A 152 -4.17 16.48 -2.65
CA ARG A 152 -3.18 17.54 -2.87
C ARG A 152 -2.15 17.12 -3.89
N ILE A 153 -1.81 15.82 -3.93
CA ILE A 153 -0.82 15.32 -4.88
C ILE A 153 -1.24 15.52 -6.34
N LEU A 154 -2.55 15.63 -6.61
CA LEU A 154 -3.06 15.89 -7.96
C LEU A 154 -2.73 17.31 -8.46
N GLY A 155 -2.22 18.18 -7.59
CA GLY A 155 -1.64 19.48 -7.97
C GLY A 155 -0.20 19.40 -8.49
N CYS A 156 0.47 18.26 -8.39
CA CYS A 156 1.84 18.05 -8.85
C CYS A 156 1.86 17.47 -10.26
N LYS A 157 2.43 18.20 -11.23
CA LYS A 157 2.46 17.78 -12.64
C LYS A 157 3.31 16.54 -12.84
N ALA A 158 4.46 16.46 -12.18
CA ALA A 158 5.31 15.26 -12.23
C ALA A 158 4.61 14.01 -11.68
N ALA A 159 3.78 14.13 -10.63
CA ALA A 159 3.01 12.99 -10.11
C ALA A 159 1.94 12.52 -11.12
N LEU A 160 1.24 13.45 -11.77
CA LEU A 160 0.29 13.13 -12.84
C LEU A 160 0.99 12.53 -14.07
N ALA A 161 2.19 13.02 -14.41
CA ALA A 161 2.97 12.47 -15.53
C ALA A 161 3.35 10.99 -15.30
N ILE A 162 3.71 10.60 -14.07
CA ILE A 162 3.93 9.18 -13.74
C ILE A 162 2.62 8.41 -13.86
N GLN A 163 1.55 8.92 -13.24
CA GLN A 163 0.23 8.27 -13.26
C GLN A 163 -0.25 7.95 -14.69
N ASP A 164 -0.02 8.88 -15.60
CA ASP A 164 -0.48 8.82 -16.99
C ASP A 164 0.57 8.20 -17.95
N ASP A 165 1.70 7.69 -17.43
CA ASP A 165 2.73 7.06 -18.25
C ASP A 165 2.18 5.79 -18.94
N PRO A 166 2.30 5.67 -20.27
CA PRO A 166 1.71 4.57 -21.01
C PRO A 166 2.30 3.21 -20.64
N LEU A 167 3.56 3.14 -20.20
CA LEU A 167 4.17 1.86 -19.82
C LEU A 167 3.50 1.26 -18.58
N LEU A 168 3.12 2.08 -17.60
CA LEU A 168 2.45 1.59 -16.38
C LEU A 168 1.11 0.94 -16.71
N LEU A 169 0.33 1.58 -17.59
CA LEU A 169 -0.93 1.02 -18.07
C LEU A 169 -0.71 -0.24 -18.92
N ASP A 170 0.29 -0.26 -19.79
CA ASP A 170 0.64 -1.43 -20.61
C ASP A 170 1.00 -2.62 -19.72
N ILE A 171 1.88 -2.44 -18.73
CA ILE A 171 2.26 -3.48 -17.76
C ILE A 171 0.99 -3.97 -17.03
N ALA A 172 0.16 -3.05 -16.52
CA ALA A 172 -1.05 -3.41 -15.80
C ALA A 172 -2.03 -4.21 -16.68
N GLN A 173 -2.24 -3.83 -17.94
CA GLN A 173 -3.14 -4.55 -18.85
C GLN A 173 -2.59 -5.92 -19.25
N HIS A 174 -1.29 -6.03 -19.48
CA HIS A 174 -0.65 -7.32 -19.83
C HIS A 174 -0.50 -8.27 -18.63
N TYR A 175 -0.47 -7.74 -17.41
CA TYR A 175 -0.42 -8.52 -16.17
C TYR A 175 -1.80 -8.87 -15.60
N LEU A 176 -2.76 -7.92 -15.57
CA LEU A 176 -4.09 -8.08 -14.94
C LEU A 176 -5.23 -8.34 -15.95
N GLY A 177 -4.97 -8.18 -17.26
CA GLY A 177 -5.94 -8.25 -18.35
C GLY A 177 -6.38 -6.87 -18.86
N GLY A 178 -6.86 -6.79 -20.11
CA GLY A 178 -7.09 -5.53 -20.84
C GLY A 178 -8.18 -4.59 -20.28
N GLN A 179 -8.90 -4.98 -19.22
CA GLN A 179 -9.76 -4.06 -18.46
C GLN A 179 -9.05 -3.34 -17.31
N ALA A 180 -7.75 -3.60 -17.11
CA ALA A 180 -6.97 -2.93 -16.09
C ALA A 180 -7.02 -1.41 -16.29
N LYS A 181 -7.20 -0.70 -15.20
CA LYS A 181 -7.29 0.76 -15.17
C LYS A 181 -6.68 1.28 -13.89
N LEU A 182 -6.27 2.54 -13.94
CA LEU A 182 -5.83 3.27 -12.78
C LEU A 182 -6.93 3.29 -11.72
N ILE A 183 -6.53 3.03 -10.49
CA ILE A 183 -7.43 3.11 -9.34
C ILE A 183 -6.89 4.11 -8.31
N THR A 184 -5.58 4.15 -8.05
CA THR A 184 -5.00 4.96 -6.96
C THR A 184 -3.72 5.67 -7.34
N THR A 185 -3.47 6.79 -6.68
CA THR A 185 -2.25 7.58 -6.75
C THR A 185 -2.07 8.23 -5.40
N ARG A 186 -0.94 7.93 -4.78
CA ARG A 186 -0.66 8.29 -3.38
C ARG A 186 0.77 8.74 -3.27
N VAL A 187 1.00 9.77 -2.49
CA VAL A 187 2.33 10.09 -1.96
C VAL A 187 2.19 10.19 -0.46
N TRP A 188 3.18 9.67 0.26
CA TRP A 188 3.22 9.77 1.70
C TRP A 188 4.63 9.70 2.26
N TRP A 189 4.78 10.28 3.44
CA TRP A 189 5.92 10.08 4.31
C TRP A 189 5.67 8.90 5.26
N SER A 190 6.70 8.12 5.53
CA SER A 190 6.81 7.26 6.71
C SER A 190 7.87 7.87 7.62
N PHE A 191 7.53 8.18 8.87
CA PHE A 191 8.43 8.85 9.81
C PHE A 191 9.01 7.87 10.85
N PRO A 192 10.24 8.10 11.32
CA PRO A 192 10.73 7.44 12.52
C PRO A 192 9.97 7.99 13.73
N THR A 193 9.42 7.10 14.56
CA THR A 193 8.67 7.48 15.77
C THR A 193 9.09 6.60 16.94
N GLY A 194 9.45 7.20 18.07
CA GLY A 194 9.94 6.47 19.25
C GLY A 194 8.85 5.69 19.99
N GLU A 195 7.63 6.22 20.05
CA GLU A 195 6.52 5.67 20.85
C GLU A 195 5.31 5.26 19.99
N ALA A 196 5.54 4.62 18.84
CA ALA A 196 4.45 4.06 18.04
C ALA A 196 3.89 2.78 18.68
N SER A 197 2.58 2.76 18.94
CA SER A 197 1.91 1.54 19.36
C SER A 197 1.86 0.53 18.21
N ASP A 198 1.69 -0.76 18.52
CA ASP A 198 1.51 -1.79 17.48
C ASP A 198 0.26 -1.53 16.62
N ALA A 199 -0.76 -0.83 17.12
CA ALA A 199 -1.92 -0.47 16.29
C ALA A 199 -1.53 0.58 15.25
N ASP A 200 -0.72 1.57 15.62
CA ASP A 200 -0.24 2.57 14.69
C ASP A 200 0.65 1.94 13.62
N LYS A 201 1.54 1.01 14.03
CA LYS A 201 2.38 0.23 13.10
C LYS A 201 1.53 -0.59 12.14
N ASN A 202 0.50 -1.30 12.63
CA ASN A 202 -0.40 -2.07 11.77
C ASN A 202 -1.23 -1.17 10.83
N LEU A 203 -1.67 0.01 11.28
CA LEU A 203 -2.43 0.97 10.45
C LEU A 203 -1.55 1.52 9.32
N ALA A 204 -0.27 1.74 9.59
CA ALA A 204 0.71 2.13 8.60
C ALA A 204 1.28 0.95 7.80
N SER A 205 0.76 -0.28 7.98
CA SER A 205 1.26 -1.50 7.33
C SER A 205 2.76 -1.76 7.55
N LEU A 206 3.27 -1.36 8.73
CA LEU A 206 4.68 -1.44 9.08
C LEU A 206 5.00 -2.65 9.98
N GLY A 207 6.08 -3.35 9.65
CA GLY A 207 6.72 -4.36 10.51
C GLY A 207 5.99 -5.70 10.59
N LYS A 208 4.95 -5.94 9.79
CA LYS A 208 4.30 -7.25 9.64
C LYS A 208 3.96 -7.53 8.18
N TYR A 209 4.23 -8.75 7.75
CA TYR A 209 3.85 -9.21 6.43
C TYR A 209 2.34 -9.22 6.29
N HIS A 210 1.85 -8.62 5.22
CA HIS A 210 0.44 -8.64 4.84
C HIS A 210 0.34 -8.79 3.33
N PHE A 211 -0.88 -8.96 2.86
CA PHE A 211 -1.20 -8.92 1.45
C PHE A 211 -2.50 -8.13 1.31
N ASP A 212 -2.66 -7.47 0.18
CA ASP A 212 -3.81 -6.63 -0.09
C ASP A 212 -4.92 -7.42 -0.78
N LEU A 213 -6.16 -7.07 -0.42
CA LEU A 213 -7.38 -7.65 -0.97
C LEU A 213 -8.34 -6.55 -1.39
N ASP A 214 -7.81 -5.54 -2.09
CA ASP A 214 -8.59 -4.38 -2.52
C ASP A 214 -9.37 -4.64 -3.83
N ASP A 215 -8.94 -5.62 -4.62
CA ASP A 215 -9.57 -6.03 -5.88
C ASP A 215 -9.33 -7.53 -6.16
N TRP A 216 -10.08 -8.10 -7.10
CA TRP A 216 -9.86 -9.44 -7.64
C TRP A 216 -8.45 -9.62 -8.20
N ARG A 217 -7.93 -8.58 -8.84
CA ARG A 217 -6.59 -8.50 -9.42
C ARG A 217 -6.13 -7.05 -9.32
N MET A 218 -4.97 -6.83 -8.74
CA MET A 218 -4.39 -5.50 -8.52
C MET A 218 -2.90 -5.54 -8.82
N LEU A 219 -2.35 -4.40 -9.21
CA LEU A 219 -0.91 -4.19 -9.39
C LEU A 219 -0.56 -2.82 -8.81
N LYS A 220 0.55 -2.74 -8.08
CA LYS A 220 1.02 -1.48 -7.48
C LYS A 220 2.43 -1.17 -7.93
N PHE A 221 2.61 0.04 -8.42
CA PHE A 221 3.90 0.65 -8.71
C PHE A 221 4.28 1.53 -7.53
N PHE A 222 5.52 1.42 -7.08
CA PHE A 222 6.08 2.22 -6.01
C PHE A 222 7.35 2.91 -6.48
N PHE A 223 7.55 4.15 -6.03
CA PHE A 223 8.75 4.92 -6.32
C PHE A 223 9.29 5.58 -5.06
N TYR A 224 10.59 5.43 -4.82
CA TYR A 224 11.30 6.19 -3.81
C TYR A 224 11.55 7.61 -4.32
N LEU A 225 11.01 8.62 -3.64
CA LEU A 225 11.19 10.04 -4.04
C LEU A 225 12.41 10.69 -3.36
N LYS A 226 13.01 9.97 -2.41
CA LYS A 226 14.29 10.25 -1.75
C LYS A 226 15.04 8.91 -1.59
N PRO A 227 16.38 8.92 -1.43
CA PRO A 227 17.14 7.69 -1.24
C PRO A 227 16.60 6.85 -0.08
N CYS A 228 16.59 5.53 -0.27
CA CYS A 228 16.10 4.55 0.70
C CYS A 228 17.19 3.51 1.00
N ASP A 229 17.65 3.49 2.25
CA ASP A 229 18.57 2.51 2.81
C ASP A 229 17.85 1.59 3.81
N THR A 230 18.59 0.80 4.60
CA THR A 230 18.02 -0.08 5.62
C THR A 230 17.45 0.68 6.83
N GLY A 231 17.92 1.90 7.09
CA GLY A 231 17.47 2.76 8.20
C GLY A 231 16.30 3.69 7.86
N THR A 232 15.97 3.84 6.57
CA THR A 232 14.80 4.60 6.10
C THR A 232 13.51 3.77 6.09
N GLY A 233 13.56 2.50 6.49
CA GLY A 233 12.40 1.62 6.48
C GLY A 233 12.03 1.15 5.07
N PRO A 234 12.88 0.36 4.40
CA PRO A 234 12.63 -0.14 3.05
C PRO A 234 11.39 -1.03 2.95
N HIS A 235 10.88 -1.18 1.74
CA HIS A 235 9.80 -2.12 1.45
C HIS A 235 10.38 -3.53 1.34
N VAL A 236 9.66 -4.55 1.80
CA VAL A 236 10.06 -5.95 1.72
C VAL A 236 8.94 -6.75 1.08
N TYR A 237 9.26 -7.49 0.01
CA TYR A 237 8.30 -8.34 -0.69
C TYR A 237 8.77 -9.81 -0.69
N VAL A 238 7.85 -10.75 -0.54
CA VAL A 238 8.13 -12.19 -0.49
C VAL A 238 7.93 -12.81 -1.86
N ARG A 239 9.02 -13.13 -2.56
CA ARG A 239 9.02 -13.64 -3.94
C ARG A 239 8.14 -14.88 -4.09
N GLY A 240 7.30 -14.89 -5.13
CA GLY A 240 6.44 -16.03 -5.50
C GLY A 240 5.25 -16.26 -4.58
N SER A 241 5.08 -15.44 -3.52
CA SER A 241 4.03 -15.64 -2.52
C SER A 241 2.61 -15.32 -3.02
N HIS A 242 2.49 -14.51 -4.08
CA HIS A 242 1.24 -14.22 -4.79
C HIS A 242 0.62 -15.47 -5.43
N ASN A 243 1.46 -16.40 -5.90
CA ASN A 243 1.03 -17.63 -6.57
C ASN A 243 1.06 -18.87 -5.66
N ARG A 244 2.11 -19.04 -4.84
CA ARG A 244 2.30 -20.24 -4.00
C ARG A 244 1.56 -20.17 -2.65
N ARG A 245 0.25 -19.94 -2.67
CA ARG A 245 -0.50 -19.70 -1.43
C ARG A 245 -0.94 -20.96 -0.70
N SER A 246 -0.48 -21.13 0.54
CA SER A 246 -1.00 -22.15 1.47
C SER A 246 -2.50 -21.95 1.74
N LEU A 247 -3.22 -23.04 2.06
CA LEU A 247 -4.64 -22.96 2.44
C LEU A 247 -4.86 -22.04 3.64
N LYS A 248 -3.95 -22.09 4.63
CA LYS A 248 -3.97 -21.20 5.80
C LYS A 248 -3.94 -19.73 5.37
N HIS A 249 -3.04 -19.37 4.46
CA HIS A 249 -2.96 -18.01 3.96
C HIS A 249 -4.22 -17.64 3.18
N GLN A 250 -4.76 -18.50 2.31
CA GLN A 250 -5.97 -18.19 1.53
C GLN A 250 -7.23 -17.94 2.41
N LEU A 251 -7.34 -18.60 3.56
CA LEU A 251 -8.52 -18.55 4.42
C LEU A 251 -8.40 -17.57 5.61
N THR A 252 -7.19 -17.12 5.97
CA THR A 252 -6.95 -16.21 7.12
C THR A 252 -7.74 -14.91 7.00
N LEU A 253 -8.51 -14.50 8.00
CA LEU A 253 -9.15 -13.15 8.05
C LEU A 253 -8.28 -12.11 8.77
N LEU A 254 -7.10 -12.52 9.24
CA LEU A 254 -6.18 -11.65 9.95
C LEU A 254 -5.41 -10.76 8.97
N VAL A 255 -5.13 -9.54 9.41
CA VAL A 255 -4.16 -8.64 8.77
C VAL A 255 -2.89 -8.69 9.58
N GLY A 256 -1.77 -8.87 8.90
CA GLY A 256 -0.45 -9.02 9.51
C GLY A 256 -0.16 -10.47 9.91
N HIS A 257 0.98 -10.97 9.45
CA HIS A 257 1.53 -12.30 9.70
C HIS A 257 2.97 -12.15 10.20
N PRO A 258 3.37 -12.92 11.24
CA PRO A 258 4.73 -12.89 11.73
C PRO A 258 5.69 -13.49 10.68
N ALA A 259 6.93 -13.01 10.67
CA ALA A 259 7.94 -13.46 9.71
C ALA A 259 8.14 -14.97 9.74
N GLU A 260 8.28 -15.57 10.92
CA GLU A 260 8.44 -17.02 11.11
C GLU A 260 7.34 -17.86 10.42
N GLU A 261 6.08 -17.40 10.43
CA GLU A 261 4.97 -18.09 9.77
C GLU A 261 5.10 -18.03 8.25
N VAL A 262 5.44 -16.86 7.73
CA VAL A 262 5.57 -16.61 6.30
C VAL A 262 6.78 -17.37 5.75
N LEU A 263 7.95 -17.22 6.39
CA LEU A 263 9.21 -17.84 5.97
C LEU A 263 9.15 -19.37 6.04
N LYS A 264 8.41 -19.95 7.00
CA LYS A 264 8.18 -21.40 7.06
C LYS A 264 7.52 -21.94 5.78
N VAL A 265 6.75 -21.12 5.05
CA VAL A 265 6.05 -21.53 3.82
C VAL A 265 6.86 -21.19 2.57
N TYR A 266 7.51 -20.02 2.55
CA TYR A 266 8.13 -19.48 1.33
C TYR A 266 9.65 -19.63 1.28
N GLY A 267 10.30 -19.91 2.42
CA GLY A 267 11.75 -20.05 2.57
C GLY A 267 12.42 -18.75 3.00
N ASP A 268 13.58 -18.86 3.64
CA ASP A 268 14.32 -17.72 4.19
C ASP A 268 14.93 -16.81 3.10
N ASP A 269 15.16 -17.34 1.89
CA ASP A 269 15.68 -16.58 0.73
C ASP A 269 14.56 -15.87 -0.08
N SER A 270 13.30 -16.02 0.33
CA SER A 270 12.16 -15.45 -0.39
C SER A 270 11.95 -13.93 -0.20
N PRO A 271 12.25 -13.31 0.96
CA PRO A 271 12.10 -11.87 1.13
C PRO A 271 13.16 -11.08 0.36
N ILE A 272 12.70 -10.10 -0.40
CA ILE A 272 13.54 -9.13 -1.12
C ILE A 272 13.33 -7.77 -0.48
N THR A 273 14.40 -7.22 0.09
CA THR A 273 14.41 -5.87 0.65
C THR A 273 14.75 -4.88 -0.44
N LEU A 274 13.90 -3.88 -0.64
CA LEU A 274 14.01 -2.90 -1.70
C LEU A 274 14.65 -1.62 -1.16
N THR A 275 15.90 -1.39 -1.54
CA THR A 275 16.70 -0.19 -1.24
C THR A 275 17.22 0.39 -2.53
N GLY A 276 17.49 1.70 -2.56
CA GLY A 276 18.14 2.35 -3.68
C GLY A 276 18.03 3.86 -3.66
N ASP A 277 18.52 4.49 -4.72
CA ASP A 277 18.55 5.94 -4.84
C ASP A 277 17.15 6.53 -5.10
N ALA A 278 17.07 7.85 -5.00
CA ALA A 278 15.87 8.57 -5.41
C ALA A 278 15.54 8.27 -6.89
N GLY A 279 14.26 8.10 -7.18
CA GLY A 279 13.76 7.70 -8.48
C GLY A 279 13.67 6.19 -8.69
N LEU A 280 14.34 5.36 -7.88
CA LEU A 280 14.19 3.90 -8.00
C LEU A 280 12.75 3.50 -7.70
N GLY A 281 12.17 2.76 -8.64
CA GLY A 281 10.84 2.19 -8.55
C GLY A 281 10.79 0.71 -8.82
N PHE A 282 9.70 0.13 -8.34
CA PHE A 282 9.37 -1.28 -8.45
C PHE A 282 7.87 -1.45 -8.61
N VAL A 283 7.48 -2.60 -9.15
CA VAL A 283 6.09 -2.97 -9.37
C VAL A 283 5.85 -4.34 -8.77
N GLU A 284 4.74 -4.51 -8.05
CA GLU A 284 4.41 -5.76 -7.37
C GLU A 284 2.94 -6.16 -7.54
N ASP A 285 2.69 -7.46 -7.45
CA ASP A 285 1.37 -8.02 -7.19
C ASP A 285 1.13 -8.03 -5.67
N PRO A 286 0.31 -7.11 -5.14
CA PRO A 286 0.16 -6.93 -3.70
C PRO A 286 -0.65 -8.06 -3.04
N PHE A 287 -1.12 -9.05 -3.81
CA PHE A 287 -1.64 -10.30 -3.25
C PHE A 287 -0.52 -11.21 -2.70
N GLY A 288 0.73 -10.96 -3.10
CA GLY A 288 1.91 -11.48 -2.43
C GLY A 288 2.13 -10.83 -1.07
N PHE A 289 2.81 -11.56 -0.19
CA PHE A 289 3.19 -11.06 1.12
C PHE A 289 4.24 -9.96 1.00
N HIS A 290 3.98 -8.86 1.67
CA HIS A 290 4.86 -7.71 1.69
C HIS A 290 4.71 -6.90 2.98
N MET A 291 5.63 -5.97 3.22
CA MET A 291 5.54 -5.03 4.33
C MET A 291 6.38 -3.78 4.07
N GLY A 292 5.99 -2.65 4.67
CA GLY A 292 6.95 -1.59 4.95
C GLY A 292 7.70 -1.93 6.23
N THR A 293 9.01 -1.70 6.29
CA THR A 293 9.72 -1.71 7.58
C THR A 293 9.62 -0.32 8.23
N VAL A 294 9.74 -0.27 9.55
CA VAL A 294 9.63 1.00 10.29
C VAL A 294 10.93 1.80 10.08
N PRO A 295 10.86 3.05 9.61
CA PRO A 295 12.03 3.92 9.55
C PRO A 295 12.61 4.13 10.94
N SER A 296 13.93 3.98 11.10
CA SER A 296 14.60 4.12 12.39
C SER A 296 15.30 5.46 12.54
N ARG A 297 15.73 6.07 11.42
CA ARG A 297 16.54 7.30 11.43
C ARG A 297 15.98 8.40 10.54
N THR A 298 15.65 8.06 9.30
CA THR A 298 15.35 9.03 8.24
C THR A 298 13.94 8.78 7.71
N PRO A 299 13.09 9.83 7.57
CA PRO A 299 11.79 9.67 6.96
C PRO A 299 11.89 9.18 5.51
N ARG A 300 11.02 8.26 5.12
CA ARG A 300 10.90 7.76 3.74
C ARG A 300 9.76 8.46 3.03
N LEU A 301 10.05 9.05 1.87
CA LEU A 301 9.04 9.59 0.96
C LEU A 301 8.82 8.60 -0.19
N MET A 302 7.58 8.13 -0.33
CA MET A 302 7.21 7.13 -1.32
C MET A 302 5.99 7.59 -2.11
N MET A 303 5.97 7.23 -3.40
CA MET A 303 4.79 7.32 -4.26
C MET A 303 4.27 5.92 -4.57
N GLU A 304 2.95 5.79 -4.71
CA GLU A 304 2.27 4.59 -5.21
C GLU A 304 1.32 4.99 -6.35
N VAL A 305 1.34 4.21 -7.42
CA VAL A 305 0.32 4.21 -8.48
C VAL A 305 -0.25 2.80 -8.58
N GLY A 306 -1.55 2.63 -8.44
CA GLY A 306 -2.18 1.32 -8.39
C GLY A 306 -3.22 1.13 -9.48
N PHE A 307 -3.27 -0.08 -10.02
CA PHE A 307 -4.18 -0.50 -11.09
C PHE A 307 -5.04 -1.67 -10.63
N GLY A 308 -6.30 -1.69 -11.05
CA GLY A 308 -7.27 -2.74 -10.73
C GLY A 308 -8.15 -3.06 -11.94
N VAL A 309 -9.04 -4.04 -11.77
CA VAL A 309 -9.91 -4.57 -12.83
C VAL A 309 -11.40 -4.35 -12.53
N SER A 310 -11.74 -4.06 -11.28
CA SER A 310 -13.11 -3.77 -10.87
C SER A 310 -13.47 -2.30 -11.10
N PRO A 311 -14.77 -1.94 -11.14
CA PRO A 311 -15.20 -0.56 -11.00
C PRO A 311 -14.53 0.11 -9.79
N PRO A 312 -13.98 1.34 -9.93
CA PRO A 312 -13.32 2.00 -8.82
C PRO A 312 -14.33 2.16 -7.68
N SER A 313 -13.92 1.76 -6.47
CA SER A 313 -14.72 1.99 -5.28
C SER A 313 -14.85 3.50 -5.05
N ARG A 314 -16.07 3.97 -4.75
CA ARG A 314 -16.32 5.37 -4.37
C ARG A 314 -15.72 5.72 -3.00
N ARG A 315 -15.32 4.70 -2.22
CA ARG A 315 -14.63 4.84 -0.94
C ARG A 315 -13.30 4.11 -1.02
N ARG A 316 -12.20 4.81 -0.77
CA ARG A 316 -10.90 4.19 -0.45
C ARG A 316 -10.78 4.02 1.06
N PHE A 317 -10.16 2.92 1.50
CA PHE A 317 -10.06 2.51 2.91
C PHE A 317 -9.58 3.61 3.84
N HIS A 318 -8.78 4.55 3.33
CA HIS A 318 -8.21 5.66 4.09
C HIS A 318 -8.65 7.07 3.65
N GLY A 319 -9.71 7.21 2.85
CA GLY A 319 -10.20 8.54 2.43
C GLY A 319 -9.37 9.22 1.32
N GLU A 320 -8.63 8.42 0.56
CA GLU A 320 -7.91 8.83 -0.65
C GLU A 320 -8.86 9.36 -1.75
N PRO A 321 -8.38 10.28 -2.61
CA PRO A 321 -9.18 10.84 -3.69
C PRO A 321 -9.67 9.74 -4.64
N VAL A 322 -10.90 9.91 -5.14
CA VAL A 322 -11.39 9.13 -6.28
C VAL A 322 -10.75 9.73 -7.52
N ILE A 323 -9.81 9.00 -8.13
CA ILE A 323 -9.30 9.36 -9.44
C ILE A 323 -10.42 9.10 -10.43
N ARG A 324 -10.80 10.14 -11.17
CA ARG A 324 -11.85 10.10 -12.19
C ARG A 324 -11.23 9.96 -13.57
#